data_AF-A0A920MC53-F1
#
_entry.id   AF-A0A920MC53-F1
#
_cell.length_a   1.000
_cell.length_b   1.000
_cell.length_c   1.000
_cell.angle_alpha   90.00
_cell.angle_beta   90.00
_cell.angle_gamma   90.00
#
_symmetry.space_group_name_H-M   'P 1'
#
loop_
_entity.id
_entity.type
_entity.pdbx_description
1 polymer ?
#
loop_
_entity_poly.entity_id
_entity_poly.type
_entity_poly.pdbx_seq_one_letter_code
_entity_poly.pdbx_strand_id
1 'polypeptide(L)'
;MLKALKEKQEKLNQLSAFKVRELKQLFKVMDGLPVNLRLLDPPLSEFLPQAKSEIEKLARRLRRETEILMKQVGALHEKNPMLGFRGSRLSIIYPEISTMQMDSILTAAIKSQQIGTIVKPEIMVSLVTSSGELEVILQNLEQTAKQTLLRLGQNIQYKLGTMMEVPRACVQPRTVAPQVQFMSFTPHDLTQLIFGFSREDRGKFLPDYIERRS
;
A
#
# COMPACT_ATOMS: atom_id res chain seq x y z
N MET A 1 -23.32 -10.19 -9.21
CA MET A 1 -22.53 -9.98 -7.98
C MET A 1 -21.50 -11.09 -7.75
N LEU A 2 -21.90 -12.36 -7.58
CA LEU A 2 -20.97 -13.50 -7.35
C LEU A 2 -19.88 -13.69 -8.42
N LYS A 3 -20.21 -13.51 -9.71
CA LYS A 3 -19.24 -13.64 -10.81
C LYS A 3 -18.11 -12.61 -10.74
N ALA A 4 -18.45 -11.36 -10.43
CA ALA A 4 -17.47 -10.27 -10.32
C ALA A 4 -16.56 -10.44 -9.09
N LEU A 5 -17.09 -10.95 -7.97
CA LEU A 5 -16.30 -11.27 -6.78
C LEU A 5 -15.31 -12.41 -7.07
N LYS A 6 -15.73 -13.46 -7.78
CA LYS A 6 -14.85 -14.56 -8.20
C LYS A 6 -13.73 -14.08 -9.13
N GLU A 7 -14.08 -13.27 -10.14
CA GLU A 7 -13.11 -12.69 -11.08
C GLU A 7 -12.07 -11.83 -10.34
N LYS A 8 -12.52 -10.99 -9.40
CA LYS A 8 -11.63 -10.18 -8.55
C LYS A 8 -10.66 -11.05 -7.75
N GLN A 9 -11.18 -12.10 -7.09
CA GLN A 9 -10.34 -13.01 -6.31
C GLN A 9 -9.31 -13.72 -7.18
N GLU A 10 -9.69 -14.14 -8.39
CA GLU A 10 -8.76 -14.78 -9.33
C GLU A 10 -7.62 -13.83 -9.74
N LYS A 11 -7.93 -12.55 -9.99
CA LYS A 11 -6.92 -11.53 -10.28
C LYS A 11 -6.02 -11.24 -9.08
N LEU A 12 -6.57 -11.21 -7.86
CA LEU A 12 -5.76 -11.08 -6.64
C LEU A 12 -4.82 -12.28 -6.46
N ASN A 13 -5.27 -13.50 -6.77
CA ASN A 13 -4.42 -14.70 -6.72
C ASN A 13 -3.29 -14.65 -7.74
N GLN A 14 -3.56 -14.18 -8.97
CA GLN A 14 -2.54 -13.97 -10.00
C GLN A 14 -1.49 -12.93 -9.53
N LEU A 15 -1.95 -11.82 -8.95
CA LEU A 15 -1.09 -10.78 -8.40
C LEU A 15 -0.26 -11.30 -7.21
N SER A 16 -0.86 -12.09 -6.32
CA SER A 16 -0.17 -12.72 -5.19
C SER A 16 0.96 -13.62 -5.66
N ALA A 17 0.70 -14.50 -6.63
CA ALA A 17 1.72 -15.40 -7.19
C ALA A 17 2.91 -14.63 -7.79
N PHE A 18 2.63 -13.51 -8.48
CA PHE A 18 3.67 -12.61 -8.97
C PHE A 18 4.46 -11.97 -7.82
N LYS A 19 3.77 -11.40 -6.81
CA LYS A 19 4.40 -10.76 -5.66
C LYS A 19 5.28 -11.74 -4.85
N VAL A 20 4.83 -12.97 -4.64
CA VAL A 20 5.62 -13.99 -3.95
C VAL A 20 6.95 -14.24 -4.67
N ARG A 21 6.94 -14.30 -6.00
CA ARG A 21 8.16 -14.52 -6.79
C ARG A 21 9.16 -13.38 -6.61
N GLU A 22 8.69 -12.14 -6.74
CA GLU A 22 9.52 -10.93 -6.60
C GLU A 22 10.09 -10.82 -5.19
N LEU A 23 9.26 -11.03 -4.17
CA LEU A 23 9.66 -10.93 -2.76
C LEU A 23 10.70 -11.99 -2.38
N LYS A 24 10.62 -13.21 -2.94
CA LYS A 24 11.66 -14.22 -2.74
C LYS A 24 13.02 -13.76 -3.28
N GLN A 25 13.05 -13.09 -4.43
CA GLN A 25 14.29 -12.55 -4.98
C GLN A 25 14.82 -11.42 -4.10
N LEU A 26 13.94 -10.51 -3.66
CA LEU A 26 14.29 -9.44 -2.73
C LEU A 26 14.88 -9.98 -1.43
N PHE A 27 14.23 -10.96 -0.80
CA PHE A 27 14.71 -11.55 0.45
C PHE A 27 16.04 -12.27 0.30
N LYS A 28 16.29 -12.91 -0.84
CA LYS A 28 17.58 -13.51 -1.14
C LYS A 28 18.71 -12.47 -1.21
N VAL A 29 18.44 -11.30 -1.82
CA VAL A 29 19.41 -10.20 -1.87
C VAL A 29 19.65 -9.59 -0.49
N MET A 30 18.61 -9.54 0.34
CA MET A 30 18.62 -8.93 1.67
C MET A 30 18.86 -9.94 2.80
N ASP A 31 19.57 -11.04 2.53
CA ASP A 31 19.79 -12.12 3.50
C ASP A 31 20.40 -11.59 4.81
N GLY A 32 19.73 -11.86 5.93
CA GLY A 32 20.13 -11.42 7.27
C GLY A 32 19.71 -9.99 7.64
N LEU A 33 19.25 -9.19 6.68
CA LEU A 33 18.88 -7.78 6.85
C LEU A 33 17.36 -7.60 7.02
N PRO A 34 16.92 -6.57 7.77
CA PRO A 34 15.50 -6.20 7.82
C PRO A 34 15.04 -5.66 6.47
N VAL A 35 13.83 -6.06 6.06
CA VAL A 35 13.21 -5.59 4.81
C VAL A 35 11.88 -4.93 5.15
N ASN A 36 11.86 -3.60 5.04
CA ASN A 36 10.68 -2.80 5.31
C ASN A 36 9.81 -2.67 4.04
N LEU A 37 8.60 -3.22 4.11
CA LEU A 37 7.66 -3.36 3.01
C LEU A 37 6.42 -2.52 3.29
N ARG A 38 6.29 -1.44 2.52
CA ARG A 38 5.09 -0.60 2.52
C ARG A 38 3.96 -1.27 1.74
N LEU A 39 2.76 -1.28 2.32
CA LEU A 39 1.55 -1.74 1.64
C LEU A 39 1.15 -0.80 0.48
N LEU A 40 0.14 -1.17 -0.30
CA LEU A 40 -0.28 -0.37 -1.45
C LEU A 40 -0.67 1.04 -1.01
N ASP A 41 0.07 2.02 -1.53
CA ASP A 41 -0.06 3.43 -1.18
C ASP A 41 -0.72 4.31 -2.25
N PRO A 42 -0.42 4.19 -3.56
CA PRO A 42 -1.00 5.08 -4.57
C PRO A 42 -2.51 4.81 -4.80
N PRO A 43 -3.27 5.83 -5.24
CA PRO A 43 -4.67 5.67 -5.62
C PRO A 43 -4.80 4.76 -6.84
N LEU A 44 -5.96 4.12 -6.98
CA LEU A 44 -6.20 3.17 -8.08
C LEU A 44 -6.15 3.83 -9.46
N SER A 45 -6.39 5.14 -9.55
CA SER A 45 -6.34 5.90 -10.80
C SER A 45 -4.95 5.99 -11.42
N GLU A 46 -3.88 5.88 -10.62
CA GLU A 46 -2.50 5.84 -11.14
C GLU A 46 -2.21 4.59 -11.98
N PHE A 47 -2.98 3.51 -11.79
CA PHE A 47 -2.85 2.26 -12.56
C PHE A 47 -3.70 2.24 -13.83
N LEU A 48 -4.47 3.31 -14.09
CA LEU A 48 -5.41 3.37 -15.20
C LEU A 48 -4.89 4.30 -16.32
N PRO A 49 -5.13 3.94 -17.59
CA PRO A 49 -4.77 4.79 -18.71
C PRO A 49 -5.61 6.07 -18.71
N GLN A 50 -4.98 7.21 -19.02
CA GLN A 50 -5.67 8.49 -19.15
C GLN A 50 -6.10 8.81 -20.58
N ALA A 51 -5.33 8.36 -21.58
CA ALA A 51 -5.63 8.62 -22.98
C ALA A 51 -6.82 7.77 -23.46
N LYS A 52 -7.76 8.41 -24.17
CA LYS A 52 -8.96 7.76 -24.72
C LYS A 52 -8.64 6.49 -25.52
N SER A 53 -7.63 6.57 -26.39
CA SER A 53 -7.15 5.46 -27.22
C SER A 53 -6.61 4.27 -26.41
N GLU A 54 -5.97 4.54 -25.27
CA GLU A 54 -5.47 3.50 -24.36
C GLU A 54 -6.60 2.87 -23.55
N ILE A 55 -7.61 3.66 -23.15
CA ILE A 55 -8.83 3.14 -22.52
C ILE A 55 -9.56 2.21 -23.50
N GLU A 56 -9.68 2.56 -24.78
CA GLU A 56 -10.27 1.70 -25.82
C GLU A 56 -9.50 0.39 -26.03
N LYS A 57 -8.17 0.42 -25.96
CA LYS A 57 -7.33 -0.79 -26.00
C LYS A 57 -7.58 -1.66 -24.76
N LEU A 58 -7.65 -1.05 -23.58
CA LEU A 58 -7.91 -1.76 -22.33
C LEU A 58 -9.31 -2.38 -22.32
N ALA A 59 -10.33 -1.66 -22.79
CA ALA A 59 -11.71 -2.15 -22.92
C ALA A 59 -11.78 -3.40 -23.79
N ARG A 60 -11.12 -3.37 -24.97
CA ARG A 60 -11.01 -4.53 -25.87
C ARG A 60 -10.33 -5.72 -25.18
N ARG A 61 -9.23 -5.49 -24.46
CA ARG A 61 -8.50 -6.55 -23.73
C ARG A 61 -9.34 -7.18 -22.62
N LEU A 62 -10.11 -6.37 -21.90
CA LEU A 62 -10.99 -6.80 -20.82
C LEU A 62 -12.34 -7.32 -21.32
N ARG A 63 -12.62 -7.25 -22.62
CA ARG A 63 -13.91 -7.58 -23.24
C ARG A 63 -15.07 -6.83 -22.56
N ARG A 64 -14.86 -5.54 -22.30
CA ARG A 64 -15.84 -4.62 -21.70
C ARG A 64 -16.14 -3.49 -22.66
N GLU A 65 -17.30 -2.88 -22.51
CA GLU A 65 -17.66 -1.68 -23.27
C GLU A 65 -16.77 -0.50 -22.88
N THR A 66 -16.25 0.20 -23.89
CA THR A 66 -15.38 1.37 -23.71
C THR A 66 -16.04 2.44 -22.86
N GLU A 67 -17.34 2.71 -23.07
CA GLU A 67 -18.08 3.74 -22.36
C GLU A 67 -18.18 3.45 -20.85
N ILE A 68 -18.46 2.19 -20.50
CA ILE A 68 -18.47 1.74 -19.09
C ILE A 68 -17.09 1.93 -18.46
N LEU A 69 -16.02 1.54 -19.17
CA LEU A 69 -14.67 1.66 -18.66
C LEU A 69 -14.26 3.14 -18.50
N MET A 70 -14.61 4.01 -19.45
CA MET A 70 -14.36 5.46 -19.35
C MET A 70 -15.07 6.06 -18.13
N LYS A 71 -16.32 5.67 -17.88
CA LYS A 71 -17.06 6.11 -16.69
C LYS A 71 -16.39 5.65 -15.40
N GLN A 72 -15.88 4.42 -15.35
CA GLN A 72 -15.16 3.89 -14.19
C GLN A 72 -13.82 4.60 -13.96
N VAL A 73 -13.04 4.83 -15.02
CA VAL A 73 -11.78 5.60 -14.95
C VAL A 73 -12.06 7.02 -14.47
N GLY A 74 -13.08 7.68 -15.03
CA GLY A 74 -13.50 9.02 -14.60
C GLY A 74 -13.97 9.08 -13.15
N ALA A 75 -14.67 8.05 -12.66
CA ALA A 75 -15.11 7.97 -11.27
C ALA A 75 -13.96 7.81 -10.26
N LEU A 76 -12.82 7.26 -10.69
CA LEU A 76 -11.61 7.14 -9.88
C LEU A 76 -10.69 8.36 -10.02
N HIS A 77 -10.98 9.28 -10.93
CA HIS A 77 -10.21 10.50 -11.08
C HIS A 77 -10.52 11.46 -9.93
N GLU A 78 -9.47 11.90 -9.23
CA GLU A 78 -9.58 12.78 -8.08
C GLU A 78 -8.89 14.11 -8.40
N LYS A 79 -9.46 15.22 -7.91
CA LYS A 79 -8.87 16.55 -8.10
C LYS A 79 -7.48 16.66 -7.46
N ASN A 80 -7.32 16.08 -6.27
CA ASN A 80 -6.06 16.09 -5.52
C ASN A 80 -5.67 14.65 -5.12
N PRO A 81 -5.06 13.86 -6.02
CA PRO A 81 -4.72 12.46 -5.76
C PRO A 81 -3.81 12.25 -4.54
N MET A 82 -2.96 13.23 -4.22
CA MET A 82 -2.10 13.20 -3.03
C MET A 82 -2.89 13.11 -1.72
N LEU A 83 -4.08 13.73 -1.66
CA LEU A 83 -4.99 13.71 -0.51
C LEU A 83 -6.18 12.76 -0.70
N GLY A 84 -6.15 11.94 -1.73
CA GLY A 84 -7.29 11.17 -2.23
C GLY A 84 -7.49 9.80 -1.60
N PHE A 85 -8.14 8.92 -2.35
CA PHE A 85 -8.55 7.59 -1.94
C PHE A 85 -7.42 6.57 -2.17
N ARG A 86 -6.52 6.53 -1.18
CA ARG A 86 -5.24 5.80 -1.26
C ARG A 86 -4.77 5.33 0.14
N GLY A 87 -3.67 4.58 0.21
CA GLY A 87 -3.06 4.12 1.46
C GLY A 87 -4.00 3.38 2.44
N SER A 88 -3.96 3.75 3.72
CA SER A 88 -4.82 3.18 4.78
C SER A 88 -6.31 3.21 4.44
N ARG A 89 -6.80 4.28 3.79
CA ARG A 89 -8.21 4.45 3.39
C ARG A 89 -8.62 3.36 2.41
N LEU A 90 -7.74 3.07 1.44
CA LEU A 90 -7.94 1.97 0.49
C LEU A 90 -7.91 0.62 1.20
N SER A 91 -7.01 0.44 2.18
CA SER A 91 -6.90 -0.80 2.97
C SER A 91 -8.10 -1.07 3.86
N ILE A 92 -8.85 -0.04 4.26
CA ILE A 92 -10.10 -0.20 5.03
C ILE A 92 -11.27 -0.55 4.12
N ILE A 93 -11.39 0.14 2.99
CA ILE A 93 -12.53 -0.06 2.09
C ILE A 93 -12.37 -1.35 1.26
N TYR A 94 -11.14 -1.71 0.90
CA TYR A 94 -10.79 -2.92 0.15
C TYR A 94 -9.71 -3.74 0.90
N PRO A 95 -10.05 -4.32 2.06
CA PRO A 95 -9.09 -5.07 2.89
C PRO A 95 -8.49 -6.29 2.18
N GLU A 96 -9.17 -6.84 1.17
CA GLU A 96 -8.66 -7.92 0.33
C GLU A 96 -7.34 -7.56 -0.39
N ILE A 97 -7.04 -6.27 -0.61
CA ILE A 97 -5.77 -5.84 -1.20
C ILE A 97 -4.64 -5.97 -0.19
N SER A 98 -4.81 -5.39 1.01
CA SER A 98 -3.80 -5.38 2.06
C SER A 98 -3.57 -6.78 2.65
N THR A 99 -4.63 -7.57 2.81
CA THR A 99 -4.54 -8.97 3.26
C THR A 99 -3.86 -9.86 2.21
N MET A 100 -4.15 -9.69 0.90
CA MET A 100 -3.41 -10.39 -0.16
C MET A 100 -1.91 -10.04 -0.13
N GLN A 101 -1.56 -8.76 0.08
CA GLN A 101 -0.17 -8.36 0.23
C GLN A 101 0.49 -9.01 1.44
N MET A 102 -0.19 -9.03 2.60
CA MET A 102 0.29 -9.68 3.81
C MET A 102 0.56 -11.17 3.61
N ASP A 103 -0.41 -11.91 3.07
CA ASP A 103 -0.27 -13.34 2.78
C ASP A 103 0.89 -13.60 1.81
N SER A 104 1.04 -12.76 0.79
CA SER A 104 2.12 -12.86 -0.20
C SER A 104 3.50 -12.61 0.43
N ILE A 105 3.60 -11.61 1.32
CA ILE A 105 4.84 -11.29 2.04
C ILE A 105 5.25 -12.45 2.94
N LEU A 106 4.35 -12.95 3.78
CA LEU A 106 4.65 -14.05 4.68
C LEU A 106 4.92 -15.36 3.93
N THR A 107 4.15 -15.65 2.88
CA THR A 107 4.39 -16.83 2.03
C THR A 107 5.77 -16.78 1.38
N ALA A 108 6.20 -15.63 0.86
CA ALA A 108 7.53 -15.47 0.29
C ALA A 108 8.63 -15.60 1.35
N ALA A 109 8.43 -15.01 2.52
CA ALA A 109 9.38 -15.03 3.60
C ALA A 109 9.60 -16.45 4.15
N ILE A 110 8.52 -17.21 4.40
CA ILE A 110 8.59 -18.62 4.83
C ILE A 110 9.27 -19.49 3.76
N LYS A 111 8.90 -19.35 2.48
CA LYS A 111 9.53 -20.10 1.39
C LYS A 111 11.01 -19.77 1.20
N SER A 112 11.43 -18.57 1.57
CA SER A 112 12.84 -18.17 1.53
C SER A 112 13.61 -18.72 2.74
N GLN A 113 12.97 -18.73 3.91
CA GLN A 113 13.52 -19.37 5.10
C GLN A 113 13.76 -20.88 4.92
N GLN A 114 12.86 -21.57 4.23
CA GLN A 114 12.98 -23.00 3.92
C GLN A 114 14.21 -23.34 3.05
N ILE A 115 14.74 -22.37 2.30
CA ILE A 115 15.95 -22.54 1.49
C ILE A 115 17.19 -21.94 2.16
N GLY A 116 17.11 -21.60 3.45
CA GLY A 116 18.23 -21.15 4.28
C GLY A 116 18.42 -19.63 4.39
N THR A 117 17.58 -18.81 3.74
CA THR A 117 17.68 -17.34 3.82
C THR A 117 17.13 -16.83 5.16
N ILE A 118 17.87 -15.97 5.84
CA ILE A 118 17.45 -15.32 7.08
C ILE A 118 16.58 -14.10 6.71
N VAL A 119 15.26 -14.22 6.89
CA VAL A 119 14.31 -13.17 6.51
C VAL A 119 13.76 -12.45 7.74
N LYS A 120 13.74 -11.11 7.68
CA LYS A 120 13.21 -10.23 8.74
C LYS A 120 12.23 -9.21 8.14
N PRO A 121 11.00 -9.62 7.78
CA PRO A 121 10.03 -8.74 7.13
C PRO A 121 9.39 -7.77 8.13
N GLU A 122 9.33 -6.49 7.75
CA GLU A 122 8.66 -5.44 8.50
C GLU A 122 7.57 -4.85 7.59
N ILE A 123 6.30 -4.99 7.94
CA ILE A 123 5.16 -4.60 7.10
C ILE A 123 4.61 -3.28 7.62
N MET A 124 4.40 -2.32 6.73
CA MET A 124 4.09 -0.94 7.11
C MET A 124 2.84 -0.40 6.39
N VAL A 125 1.91 0.15 7.19
CA VAL A 125 0.69 0.83 6.72
C VAL A 125 0.96 2.31 6.44
N SER A 126 0.54 2.80 5.28
CA SER A 126 0.69 4.20 4.85
C SER A 126 -0.52 5.08 5.18
N LEU A 127 -0.31 6.40 5.21
CA LEU A 127 -1.32 7.46 5.32
C LEU A 127 -2.30 7.37 6.50
N VAL A 128 -1.87 6.72 7.56
CA VAL A 128 -2.65 6.60 8.81
C VAL A 128 -2.90 7.98 9.39
N THR A 129 -4.17 8.28 9.63
CA THR A 129 -4.62 9.58 10.15
C THR A 129 -5.12 9.47 11.60
N SER A 130 -5.60 8.30 12.02
CA SER A 130 -6.10 8.04 13.38
C SER A 130 -5.76 6.65 13.90
N SER A 131 -5.80 6.50 15.22
CA SER A 131 -5.56 5.22 15.90
C SER A 131 -6.60 4.15 15.55
N GLY A 132 -7.88 4.51 15.40
CA GLY A 132 -8.94 3.55 15.06
C GLY A 132 -8.83 3.04 13.62
N GLU A 133 -8.38 3.90 12.70
CA GLU A 133 -8.08 3.51 11.32
C GLU A 133 -6.99 2.44 11.28
N LEU A 134 -5.90 2.67 12.02
CA LEU A 134 -4.78 1.75 12.14
C LEU A 134 -5.21 0.43 12.78
N GLU A 135 -6.00 0.47 13.84
CA GLU A 135 -6.48 -0.72 14.55
C GLU A 135 -7.22 -1.68 13.63
N VAL A 136 -8.17 -1.18 12.83
CA VAL A 136 -8.93 -2.00 11.86
C VAL A 136 -8.00 -2.69 10.87
N ILE A 137 -7.02 -1.96 10.34
CA ILE A 137 -6.08 -2.51 9.37
C ILE A 137 -5.18 -3.57 10.02
N LEU A 138 -4.62 -3.28 11.20
CA LEU A 138 -3.75 -4.22 11.92
C LEU A 138 -4.49 -5.49 12.31
N GLN A 139 -5.76 -5.41 12.74
CA GLN A 139 -6.57 -6.59 13.02
C GLN A 139 -6.73 -7.49 11.79
N ASN A 140 -7.01 -6.90 10.62
CA ASN A 140 -7.11 -7.65 9.36
C ASN A 140 -5.77 -8.29 8.97
N LEU A 141 -4.65 -7.57 9.13
CA LEU A 141 -3.31 -8.07 8.84
C LEU A 141 -2.91 -9.21 9.78
N GLU A 142 -3.17 -9.07 11.08
CA GLU A 142 -2.90 -10.09 12.10
C GLU A 142 -3.74 -11.35 11.89
N GLN A 143 -5.03 -11.21 11.58
CA GLN A 143 -5.89 -12.34 11.26
C GLN A 143 -5.36 -13.09 10.01
N THR A 144 -4.98 -12.34 8.98
CA THR A 144 -4.38 -12.92 7.77
C THR A 144 -3.08 -13.63 8.10
N ALA A 145 -2.21 -13.02 8.90
CA ALA A 145 -0.96 -13.61 9.32
C ALA A 145 -1.19 -14.98 9.98
N LYS A 146 -2.08 -15.05 10.98
CA LYS A 146 -2.45 -16.31 11.65
C LYS A 146 -2.92 -17.37 10.66
N GLN A 147 -3.78 -17.00 9.71
CA GLN A 147 -4.27 -17.92 8.67
C GLN A 147 -3.13 -18.41 7.76
N THR A 148 -2.23 -17.52 7.33
CA THR A 148 -1.09 -17.86 6.49
C THR A 148 -0.10 -18.79 7.20
N LEU A 149 0.23 -18.50 8.46
CA LEU A 149 1.14 -19.33 9.27
C LEU A 149 0.56 -20.74 9.48
N LEU A 150 -0.73 -20.82 9.84
CA LEU A 150 -1.44 -22.11 9.98
C LEU A 150 -1.46 -22.89 8.66
N ARG A 151 -1.79 -22.23 7.56
CA ARG A 151 -1.86 -22.85 6.22
C ARG A 151 -0.50 -23.39 5.76
N LEU A 152 0.60 -22.73 6.14
CA LEU A 152 1.96 -23.14 5.75
C LEU A 152 2.65 -24.05 6.78
N GLY A 153 2.09 -24.20 7.97
CA GLY A 153 2.64 -25.06 9.03
C GLY A 153 4.00 -24.62 9.57
N GLN A 154 4.39 -23.35 9.34
CA GLN A 154 5.69 -22.82 9.75
C GLN A 154 5.54 -21.38 10.27
N ASN A 155 6.24 -21.09 11.36
CA ASN A 155 6.27 -19.76 11.95
C ASN A 155 7.39 -18.91 11.34
N ILE A 156 7.13 -17.61 11.25
CA ILE A 156 8.15 -16.60 10.92
C ILE A 156 7.90 -15.36 11.78
N GLN A 157 8.99 -14.74 12.25
CA GLN A 157 8.88 -13.45 12.93
C GLN A 157 8.69 -12.35 11.90
N TYR A 158 7.75 -11.46 12.16
CA TYR A 158 7.53 -10.24 11.38
C TYR A 158 7.24 -9.09 12.34
N LYS A 159 7.31 -7.86 11.82
CA LYS A 159 6.83 -6.69 12.55
C LYS A 159 5.75 -5.96 11.78
N LEU A 160 4.76 -5.43 12.49
CA LEU A 160 3.80 -4.47 11.93
C LEU A 160 4.15 -3.06 12.40
N GLY A 161 4.12 -2.12 11.46
CA GLY A 161 4.42 -0.72 11.70
C GLY A 161 3.54 0.22 10.89
N THR A 162 3.79 1.51 11.06
CA THR A 162 3.08 2.55 10.32
C THR A 162 4.02 3.67 9.89
N MET A 163 3.67 4.33 8.78
CA MET A 163 4.31 5.58 8.41
C MET A 163 3.71 6.74 9.17
N MET A 164 4.59 7.55 9.74
CA MET A 164 4.28 8.81 10.39
C MET A 164 4.43 9.93 9.36
N GLU A 165 3.40 10.09 8.53
CA GLU A 165 3.43 11.03 7.40
C GLU A 165 2.21 11.95 7.31
N VAL A 166 1.18 11.70 8.11
CA VAL A 166 0.04 12.61 8.27
C VAL A 166 0.24 13.40 9.57
N PRO A 167 0.16 14.75 9.56
CA PRO A 167 0.39 15.57 10.75
C PRO A 167 -0.47 15.15 11.94
N ARG A 168 -1.73 14.78 11.68
CA ARG A 168 -2.66 14.33 12.71
C ARG A 168 -2.16 13.09 13.47
N ALA A 169 -1.60 12.09 12.78
CA ALA A 169 -1.01 10.93 13.44
C ALA A 169 0.26 11.32 14.22
N CYS A 170 1.06 12.23 13.67
CA CYS A 170 2.30 12.70 14.29
C CYS A 170 2.08 13.47 15.61
N VAL A 171 0.97 14.19 15.75
CA VAL A 171 0.61 14.91 16.99
C VAL A 171 -0.15 14.04 18.01
N GLN A 172 -0.50 12.80 17.65
CA GLN A 172 -1.14 11.84 18.55
C GLN A 172 -0.34 10.52 18.68
N PRO A 173 0.98 10.57 18.91
CA PRO A 173 1.80 9.36 18.91
C PRO A 173 1.42 8.42 20.07
N ARG A 174 0.87 8.95 21.17
CA ARG A 174 0.44 8.16 22.33
C ARG A 174 -0.66 7.16 22.01
N THR A 175 -1.49 7.40 20.99
CA THR A 175 -2.57 6.48 20.59
C THR A 175 -2.16 5.55 19.44
N VAL A 176 -1.14 5.93 18.67
CA VAL A 176 -0.62 5.17 17.53
C VAL A 176 0.48 4.19 17.98
N ALA A 177 1.48 4.67 18.73
CA ALA A 177 2.66 3.89 19.09
C ALA A 177 2.37 2.56 19.81
N PRO A 178 1.38 2.45 20.72
CA PRO A 178 1.09 1.17 21.39
C PRO A 178 0.59 0.06 20.46
N GLN A 179 0.12 0.41 19.26
CA GLN A 179 -0.44 -0.56 18.31
C GLN A 179 0.61 -1.15 17.37
N VAL A 180 1.80 -0.55 17.29
CA VAL A 180 2.81 -0.88 16.28
C VAL A 180 4.15 -1.20 16.92
N GLN A 181 4.93 -2.02 16.23
CA GLN A 181 6.28 -2.42 16.66
C GLN A 181 7.36 -1.47 16.14
N PHE A 182 7.03 -0.62 15.16
CA PHE A 182 7.91 0.45 14.68
C PHE A 182 7.10 1.57 14.01
N MET A 183 7.71 2.75 13.92
CA MET A 183 7.19 3.91 13.21
C MET A 183 8.26 4.40 12.23
N SER A 184 7.89 4.68 10.98
CA SER A 184 8.79 5.24 9.98
C SER A 184 8.34 6.65 9.61
N PHE A 185 9.20 7.64 9.80
CA PHE A 185 8.89 9.02 9.41
C PHE A 185 9.26 9.22 7.95
N THR A 186 8.26 9.33 7.08
CA THR A 186 8.44 9.64 5.66
C THR A 186 8.28 11.15 5.46
N PRO A 187 9.39 11.89 5.26
CA PRO A 187 9.35 13.35 5.26
C PRO A 187 8.62 13.92 4.03
N HIS A 188 8.47 13.14 2.96
CA HIS A 188 7.89 13.63 1.71
C HIS A 188 6.44 14.11 1.89
N ASP A 189 5.54 13.23 2.31
CA ASP A 189 4.13 13.58 2.48
C ASP A 189 3.92 14.42 3.74
N LEU A 190 4.70 14.17 4.79
CA LEU A 190 4.67 14.98 6.00
C LEU A 190 5.00 16.44 5.72
N THR A 191 6.05 16.71 4.93
CA THR A 191 6.44 18.08 4.57
C THR A 191 5.35 18.75 3.74
N GLN A 192 4.81 18.06 2.73
CA GLN A 192 3.73 18.61 1.91
C GLN A 192 2.51 19.01 2.75
N LEU A 193 2.12 18.16 3.70
CA LEU A 193 0.97 18.40 4.57
C LEU A 193 1.22 19.47 5.63
N ILE A 194 2.43 19.54 6.21
CA ILE A 194 2.79 20.56 7.20
C ILE A 194 2.88 21.93 6.55
N PHE A 195 3.55 22.03 5.39
CA PHE A 195 3.71 23.30 4.71
C PHE A 195 2.49 23.70 3.86
N GLY A 196 1.57 22.78 3.57
CA GLY A 196 0.36 23.04 2.81
C GLY A 196 0.62 23.30 1.31
N PHE A 197 1.66 22.70 0.74
CA PHE A 197 1.92 22.77 -0.70
C PHE A 197 2.12 21.39 -1.32
N SER A 198 1.75 21.26 -2.59
CA SER A 198 2.09 20.09 -3.40
C SER A 198 3.54 20.18 -3.87
N ARG A 199 4.18 19.03 -4.02
CA ARG A 199 5.52 18.94 -4.61
C ARG A 199 5.52 19.40 -6.07
N GLU A 200 4.44 19.11 -6.79
CA GLU A 200 4.29 19.42 -8.20
C GLU A 200 4.19 20.92 -8.45
N ASP A 201 3.59 21.68 -7.52
CA ASP A 201 3.37 23.12 -7.68
C ASP A 201 4.39 23.99 -6.96
N ARG A 202 5.16 23.45 -6.00
CA ARG A 202 6.13 24.25 -5.21
C ARG A 202 7.16 25.01 -6.04
N GLY A 203 7.51 24.50 -7.23
CA GLY A 203 8.46 25.15 -8.14
C GLY A 203 8.05 26.54 -8.60
N LYS A 204 6.76 26.89 -8.49
CA LYS A 204 6.21 28.20 -8.87
C LYS A 204 6.53 29.34 -7.91
N PHE A 205 6.88 29.03 -6.65
CA PHE A 205 7.07 30.05 -5.61
C PHE A 205 8.26 29.78 -4.67
N LEU A 206 8.67 28.52 -4.50
CA LEU A 206 9.70 28.16 -3.53
C LEU A 206 11.08 28.80 -3.82
N PRO A 207 11.54 28.96 -5.07
CA PRO A 207 12.78 29.70 -5.35
C PRO A 207 12.72 31.15 -4.83
N ASP A 208 11.61 31.85 -5.05
CA ASP A 208 11.44 33.24 -4.61
C ASP A 208 11.40 33.37 -3.09
N TYR A 209 10.83 32.39 -2.38
CA TYR A 209 10.83 32.35 -0.91
C TYR A 209 12.25 32.29 -0.36
N ILE A 210 13.09 31.43 -0.95
CA ILE A 210 14.50 31.25 -0.56
C ILE A 210 15.30 32.53 -0.81
N GLU A 211 15.10 33.17 -1.98
CA GLU A 211 15.76 34.43 -2.32
C GLU A 211 15.38 35.55 -1.34
N ARG A 212 14.11 35.63 -0.95
CA ARG A 212 13.57 36.65 -0.04
C ARG A 212 13.81 36.36 1.45
N ARG A 213 14.40 35.21 1.80
CA ARG A 213 14.56 34.71 3.19
C ARG A 213 13.26 34.69 4.00
N SER A 214 12.16 34.37 3.35
CA SER A 214 10.85 34.15 3.96
C SER A 214 10.60 32.67 4.25
#